data_AF-A0A4Y7PFV5-F1
#
_entry.id   AF-A0A4Y7PFV5-F1
#
_cell.length_a   1.000
_cell.length_b   1.000
_cell.length_c   1.000
_cell.angle_alpha   90.00
_cell.angle_beta   90.00
_cell.angle_gamma   90.00
#
_symmetry.space_group_name_H-M   'P 1'
#
loop_
_entity.id
_entity.type
_entity.pdbx_description
1 polymer ?
#
loop_
_entity_poly.entity_id
_entity_poly.type
_entity_poly.pdbx_seq_one_letter_code
_entity_poly.pdbx_strand_id
1 'polypeptide(L)'
;MGDNKNALNIIIERLGDVHRAIDFAKEQNNDDLWEDLLRYSETKPESIRGLLENVGANIDPIRLIRRIKNGLEIPGQKEALITILSDFNLQLSLLDGCRAVLGGDCSDLSRNLQRDQVRGFFGSAATPCPTCNLPIYSGPQSLALLFLCRHVVHATCVRGDDNLPQ
;
A
#
# COMPACT_ATOMS: atom_id res chain seq x y z
N MET A 1 18.43 -9.56 -25.47
CA MET A 1 17.80 -8.41 -24.81
C MET A 1 18.62 -7.18 -25.16
N GLY A 2 17.94 -6.09 -25.54
CA GLY A 2 18.56 -4.92 -26.20
C GLY A 2 19.46 -4.10 -25.28
N ASP A 3 20.24 -3.21 -25.90
CA ASP A 3 21.13 -2.30 -25.19
C ASP A 3 20.35 -1.09 -24.66
N ASN A 4 19.78 -1.25 -23.46
CA ASN A 4 18.95 -0.24 -22.81
C ASN A 4 19.70 1.07 -22.55
N LYS A 5 21.03 1.01 -22.33
CA LYS A 5 21.86 2.21 -22.13
C LYS A 5 22.02 3.00 -23.42
N ASN A 6 22.28 2.31 -24.52
CA ASN A 6 22.32 2.97 -25.83
C ASN A 6 20.94 3.51 -26.25
N ALA A 7 19.86 2.79 -25.94
CA ALA A 7 18.50 3.28 -26.18
C ALA A 7 18.21 4.58 -25.41
N LEU A 8 18.55 4.61 -24.12
CA LEU A 8 18.41 5.81 -23.28
C LEU A 8 19.26 6.96 -23.86
N ASN A 9 20.54 6.74 -24.17
CA ASN A 9 21.40 7.78 -24.75
C ASN A 9 20.82 8.38 -26.05
N ILE A 10 20.22 7.56 -26.92
CA ILE A 10 19.57 8.07 -28.14
C ILE A 10 18.39 8.99 -27.79
N ILE A 11 17.58 8.63 -26.79
CA ILE A 11 16.44 9.45 -26.37
C ILE A 11 16.91 10.79 -25.81
N ILE A 12 17.92 10.79 -24.94
CA ILE A 12 18.32 12.02 -24.26
C ILE A 12 19.27 12.90 -25.09
N GLU A 13 20.17 12.33 -25.90
CA GLU A 13 21.15 13.10 -26.70
C GLU A 13 20.67 13.43 -28.11
N ARG A 14 19.96 12.50 -28.77
CA ARG A 14 19.57 12.64 -30.17
C ARG A 14 18.18 13.23 -30.34
N LEU A 15 17.23 12.81 -29.50
CA LEU A 15 15.86 13.32 -29.53
C LEU A 15 15.67 14.54 -28.60
N GLY A 16 16.51 14.67 -27.57
CA GLY A 16 16.41 15.76 -26.59
C GLY A 16 15.13 15.70 -25.76
N ASP A 17 14.46 14.55 -25.71
CA ASP A 17 13.14 14.40 -25.09
C ASP A 17 13.29 13.80 -23.68
N VAL A 18 13.30 14.69 -22.69
CA VAL A 18 13.47 14.31 -21.28
C VAL A 18 12.26 13.54 -20.77
N HIS A 19 11.04 13.87 -21.20
CA HIS A 19 9.84 13.17 -20.75
C HIS A 19 9.83 11.72 -21.24
N ARG A 20 10.17 11.48 -22.52
CA ARG A 20 10.32 10.11 -23.03
C ARG A 20 11.45 9.34 -22.35
N ALA A 21 12.56 10.00 -22.00
CA ALA A 21 13.64 9.34 -21.27
C ALA A 21 13.21 8.92 -19.86
N ILE A 22 12.41 9.75 -19.19
CA ILE A 22 11.81 9.44 -17.89
C ILE A 22 10.86 8.24 -18.02
N ASP A 23 9.97 8.24 -19.00
CA ASP A 23 9.02 7.15 -19.18
C ASP A 23 9.71 5.84 -19.55
N PHE A 24 10.75 5.90 -20.40
CA PHE A 24 11.60 4.75 -20.70
C PHE A 24 12.28 4.20 -19.43
N ALA A 25 12.87 5.07 -18.59
CA ALA A 25 13.50 4.65 -17.34
C ALA A 25 12.49 4.03 -16.35
N LYS A 26 11.25 4.54 -16.31
CA LYS A 26 10.15 3.96 -15.52
C LYS A 26 9.77 2.55 -16.01
N GLU A 27 9.59 2.36 -17.32
CA GLU A 27 9.20 1.07 -17.90
C GLU A 27 10.25 -0.02 -17.67
N GLN A 28 11.53 0.34 -17.75
CA GLN A 28 12.63 -0.61 -17.58
C GLN A 28 12.91 -0.96 -16.10
N ASN A 29 12.37 -0.17 -15.15
CA ASN A 29 12.54 -0.34 -13.70
C ASN A 29 13.99 -0.66 -13.28
N ASN A 30 14.96 0.06 -13.84
CA ASN A 30 16.39 -0.19 -13.67
C ASN A 30 17.10 1.04 -13.07
N ASP A 31 17.69 0.85 -11.89
CA ASP A 31 18.41 1.89 -11.15
C ASP A 31 19.63 2.45 -11.91
N ASP A 32 20.32 1.65 -12.71
CA ASP A 32 21.47 2.10 -13.49
C ASP A 32 21.06 3.11 -14.57
N LEU A 33 19.89 2.91 -15.20
CA LEU A 33 19.36 3.84 -16.20
C LEU A 33 18.94 5.17 -15.55
N TRP A 34 18.41 5.11 -14.32
CA TRP A 34 18.12 6.31 -13.55
C TRP A 34 19.38 7.07 -13.17
N GLU A 35 20.45 6.37 -12.77
CA GLU A 35 21.75 6.99 -12.51
C GLU A 35 22.33 7.69 -13.75
N ASP A 36 22.26 7.04 -14.92
CA ASP A 36 22.70 7.61 -16.18
C ASP A 36 21.87 8.87 -16.56
N LEU A 37 20.55 8.83 -16.37
CA LEU A 37 19.66 9.97 -16.59
C LEU A 37 19.93 11.13 -15.62
N LEU A 38 20.15 10.83 -14.34
CA LEU A 38 20.49 11.82 -13.33
C LEU A 38 21.81 12.52 -13.66
N ARG A 39 22.87 11.77 -13.99
CA ARG A 39 24.17 12.34 -14.36
C ARG A 39 24.07 13.26 -15.57
N TYR A 40 23.27 12.88 -16.57
CA TYR A 40 23.03 13.74 -17.73
C TYR A 40 22.32 15.06 -17.35
N SER A 41 21.34 14.98 -16.44
CA SER A 41 20.51 16.13 -16.04
C SER A 41 21.24 17.16 -15.16
N GLU A 42 22.32 16.79 -14.47
CA GLU A 42 23.06 17.66 -13.53
C GLU A 42 23.55 18.99 -14.12
N THR A 43 23.69 19.06 -15.45
CA THR A 43 24.19 20.24 -16.17
C THR A 43 23.11 21.00 -16.92
N LYS A 44 21.85 20.52 -16.91
CA LYS A 44 20.77 21.01 -17.77
C LYS A 44 19.55 21.40 -16.93
N PRO A 45 19.30 22.71 -16.72
CA PRO A 45 18.18 23.20 -15.90
C PRO A 45 16.81 22.69 -16.36
N GLU A 46 16.57 22.63 -17.68
CA GLU A 46 15.32 22.12 -18.25
C GLU A 46 15.10 20.63 -17.95
N SER A 47 16.17 19.83 -17.93
CA SER A 47 16.09 18.41 -17.57
C SER A 47 15.79 18.21 -16.09
N ILE A 48 16.38 19.03 -15.21
CA ILE A 48 16.08 18.99 -13.77
C ILE A 48 14.62 19.37 -13.52
N ARG A 49 14.10 20.37 -14.23
CA ARG A 49 12.69 20.74 -14.15
C ARG A 49 11.77 19.59 -14.59
N GLY A 50 12.02 19.00 -15.76
CA GLY A 50 11.23 17.87 -16.25
C GLY A 50 11.28 16.66 -15.30
N LEU A 51 12.43 16.42 -14.67
CA LEU A 51 12.57 15.41 -13.62
C LEU A 51 11.72 15.76 -12.40
N LEU A 52 11.84 16.98 -11.85
CA LEU A 52 11.09 17.46 -10.69
C LEU A 52 9.58 17.31 -10.87
N GLU A 53 9.05 17.68 -12.03
CA GLU A 53 7.62 17.56 -12.36
C GLU A 53 7.13 16.11 -12.45
N ASN A 54 8.02 15.13 -12.61
CA ASN A 54 7.69 13.71 -12.83
C ASN A 54 8.15 12.79 -11.67
N VAL A 55 8.59 13.33 -10.52
CA VAL A 55 9.14 12.56 -9.40
C VAL A 55 8.09 11.72 -8.64
N GLY A 56 6.79 11.97 -8.83
CA GLY A 56 5.71 11.62 -7.89
C GLY A 56 5.50 10.15 -7.45
N ALA A 57 6.30 9.16 -7.86
CA ALA A 57 6.18 7.79 -7.33
C ALA A 57 7.46 6.93 -7.37
N ASN A 58 8.35 7.12 -8.35
CA ASN A 58 9.41 6.13 -8.65
C ASN A 58 10.83 6.58 -8.30
N ILE A 59 11.05 7.85 -7.97
CA ILE A 59 12.36 8.39 -7.57
C ILE A 59 12.25 9.06 -6.21
N ASP A 60 13.29 8.87 -5.40
CA ASP A 60 13.48 9.66 -4.20
C ASP A 60 13.84 11.13 -4.57
N PRO A 61 12.96 12.11 -4.29
CA PRO A 61 13.22 13.53 -4.56
C PRO A 61 14.50 14.03 -3.87
N ILE A 62 14.90 13.44 -2.74
CA ILE A 62 16.10 13.83 -2.01
C ILE A 62 17.36 13.54 -2.84
N ARG A 63 17.38 12.44 -3.60
CA ARG A 63 18.52 12.09 -4.48
C ARG A 63 18.71 13.11 -5.58
N LEU A 64 17.62 13.61 -6.16
CA LEU A 64 17.67 14.65 -7.20
C LEU A 64 18.14 15.98 -6.61
N ILE A 65 17.54 16.44 -5.50
CA ILE A 65 17.86 17.72 -4.86
C ILE A 65 19.34 17.80 -4.46
N ARG A 66 19.91 16.72 -3.93
CA ARG A 66 21.33 16.69 -3.50
C ARG A 66 22.34 16.84 -4.64
N ARG A 67 21.93 16.61 -5.89
CA ARG A 67 22.81 16.70 -7.06
C ARG A 67 22.76 18.07 -7.74
N ILE A 68 21.81 18.92 -7.39
CA ILE A 68 21.69 20.26 -7.94
C ILE A 68 22.87 21.10 -7.44
N LYS A 69 23.67 21.66 -8.36
CA LYS A 69 24.80 22.53 -8.01
C LYS A 69 24.29 23.87 -7.48
N ASN A 70 24.96 24.39 -6.46
CA ASN A 70 24.68 25.73 -5.93
C ASN A 70 24.89 26.80 -7.00
N GLY A 71 23.92 27.72 -7.12
CA GLY A 71 23.95 28.80 -8.11
C GLY A 71 23.41 28.42 -9.50
N LEU A 72 22.90 27.20 -9.68
CA LEU A 72 22.20 26.83 -10.91
C LEU A 72 20.80 27.47 -10.93
N GLU A 73 20.55 28.36 -11.88
CA GLU A 73 19.21 28.91 -12.11
C GLU A 73 18.35 27.90 -12.85
N ILE A 74 17.29 27.43 -12.18
CA ILE A 74 16.30 26.52 -12.77
C ILE A 74 15.03 27.33 -13.03
N PRO A 75 14.66 27.55 -14.31
CA PRO A 75 13.45 28.29 -14.64
C PRO A 75 12.21 27.52 -14.15
N GLY A 76 11.20 28.23 -13.63
CA GLY A 76 9.96 27.61 -13.16
C GLY A 76 10.08 26.70 -11.93
N GLN A 77 11.23 26.72 -11.24
CA GLN A 77 11.48 25.85 -10.09
C GLN A 77 10.49 26.09 -8.95
N LYS A 78 10.12 27.35 -8.71
CA LYS A 78 9.20 27.71 -7.64
C LYS A 78 7.83 27.08 -7.88
N GLU A 79 7.29 27.21 -9.09
CA GLU A 79 6.00 26.66 -9.48
C GLU A 79 6.01 25.12 -9.39
N ALA A 80 7.06 24.48 -9.90
CA ALA A 80 7.22 23.03 -9.81
C ALA A 80 7.26 22.53 -8.36
N LEU A 81 8.02 23.21 -7.48
CA LEU A 81 8.10 22.87 -6.06
C LEU A 81 6.77 23.07 -5.33
N ILE A 82 6.02 24.14 -5.64
CA ILE A 82 4.69 24.38 -5.05
C ILE A 82 3.75 23.22 -5.40
N THR A 83 3.71 22.81 -6.66
CA THR A 83 2.89 21.67 -7.11
C THR A 83 3.27 20.39 -6.38
N ILE A 84 4.56 20.05 -6.37
CA ILE A 84 5.06 18.84 -5.70
C ILE A 84 4.71 18.83 -4.21
N LEU A 85 4.96 19.93 -3.50
CA LEU A 85 4.66 20.04 -2.08
C LEU A 85 3.15 19.98 -1.82
N SER A 86 2.33 20.55 -2.70
CA SER A 86 0.87 20.46 -2.63
C SER A 86 0.40 19.02 -2.80
N ASP A 87 0.95 18.30 -3.79
CA ASP A 87 0.61 16.90 -4.05
C ASP A 87 1.01 15.99 -2.88
N PHE A 88 2.20 16.18 -2.31
CA PHE A 88 2.63 15.46 -1.12
C PHE A 88 1.75 15.77 0.10
N ASN A 89 1.37 17.03 0.31
CA ASN A 89 0.45 17.38 1.39
C ASN A 89 -0.92 16.72 1.21
N LEU A 90 -1.42 16.63 -0.02
CA LEU A 90 -2.66 15.91 -0.32
C LEU A 90 -2.53 14.42 -0.02
N GLN A 91 -1.43 13.77 -0.43
CA GLN A 91 -1.15 12.37 -0.13
C GLN A 91 -1.09 12.11 1.39
N LEU A 92 -0.41 12.98 2.14
CA LEU A 92 -0.36 12.88 3.61
C LEU A 92 -1.75 13.03 4.23
N SER A 93 -2.54 14.00 3.76
CA SER A 93 -3.90 14.20 4.24
C SER A 93 -4.79 12.98 3.97
N LEU A 94 -4.64 12.32 2.81
CA LEU A 94 -5.33 11.08 2.49
C LEU A 94 -4.89 9.94 3.41
N LEU A 95 -3.58 9.76 3.61
CA LEU A 95 -3.04 8.73 4.49
C LEU A 95 -3.51 8.92 5.94
N ASP A 96 -3.55 10.14 6.44
CA ASP A 96 -4.08 10.46 7.78
C ASP A 96 -5.58 10.15 7.87
N GLY A 97 -6.35 10.48 6.83
CA GLY A 97 -7.76 10.12 6.73
C GLY A 97 -7.97 8.60 6.77
N CYS A 98 -7.24 7.84 5.96
CA CYS A 98 -7.28 6.37 5.97
C CYS A 98 -6.87 5.79 7.33
N ARG A 99 -5.83 6.35 7.96
CA ARG A 99 -5.37 5.93 9.28
C ARG A 99 -6.45 6.15 10.35
N ALA A 100 -7.15 7.28 10.31
CA ALA A 100 -8.22 7.57 11.25
C ALA A 100 -9.39 6.58 11.10
N VAL A 101 -9.80 6.29 9.86
CA VAL A 101 -10.86 5.29 9.58
C VAL A 101 -10.46 3.90 10.07
N LEU A 102 -9.27 3.42 9.67
CA LEU A 102 -8.76 2.11 10.10
C LEU A 102 -8.63 2.01 11.63
N GLY A 103 -8.15 3.07 12.27
CA GLY A 103 -8.06 3.16 13.73
C GLY A 103 -9.43 3.09 14.42
N GLY A 104 -10.45 3.74 13.84
CA GLY A 104 -11.84 3.63 14.28
C GLY A 104 -12.36 2.20 14.17
N ASP A 105 -12.26 1.60 12.99
CA ASP A 105 -12.72 0.23 12.73
C ASP A 105 -12.06 -0.80 13.65
N CYS A 106 -10.75 -0.67 13.89
CA CYS A 106 -10.01 -1.55 14.80
C CYS A 106 -10.50 -1.39 16.24
N SER A 107 -10.77 -0.16 16.67
CA SER A 107 -11.27 0.13 18.02
C SER A 107 -12.69 -0.42 18.22
N ASP A 108 -13.55 -0.28 17.22
CA ASP A 108 -14.92 -0.79 17.26
C ASP A 108 -14.97 -2.31 17.23
N LEU A 109 -14.18 -2.95 16.36
CA LEU A 109 -14.08 -4.40 16.31
C LEU A 109 -13.52 -4.98 17.61
N SER A 110 -12.49 -4.34 18.19
CA SER A 110 -11.92 -4.72 19.48
C SER A 110 -12.95 -4.63 20.61
N ARG A 111 -13.69 -3.52 20.67
CA ARG A 111 -14.77 -3.33 21.66
C ARG A 111 -15.89 -4.35 21.49
N ASN A 112 -16.29 -4.64 20.25
CA ASN A 112 -17.28 -5.65 19.94
C ASN A 112 -16.82 -7.04 20.41
N LEU A 113 -15.58 -7.43 20.10
CA LEU A 113 -15.00 -8.69 20.53
C LEU A 113 -14.94 -8.79 22.07
N GLN A 114 -14.48 -7.73 22.76
CA GLN A 114 -14.42 -7.72 24.22
C GLN A 114 -15.81 -7.86 24.85
N ARG A 115 -16.80 -7.10 24.34
CA ARG A 115 -18.19 -7.20 24.78
C ARG A 115 -18.71 -8.63 24.62
N ASP A 116 -18.37 -9.24 23.49
CA ASP A 116 -18.84 -10.55 23.09
C ASP A 116 -18.22 -11.69 23.90
N GLN A 117 -16.97 -11.52 24.37
CA GLN A 117 -16.26 -12.43 25.27
C GLN A 117 -16.71 -12.34 26.74
N VAL A 118 -17.07 -11.14 27.22
CA VAL A 118 -17.43 -10.93 28.64
C VAL A 118 -18.92 -11.20 28.91
N ARG A 119 -19.78 -11.07 27.89
CA ARG A 119 -21.22 -11.34 28.04
C ARG A 119 -21.55 -12.81 27.87
N GLY A 120 -22.50 -13.30 28.67
CA GLY A 120 -23.08 -14.63 28.50
C GLY A 120 -23.61 -14.88 27.08
N PHE A 121 -23.55 -16.14 26.65
CA PHE A 121 -24.11 -16.58 25.37
C PHE A 121 -25.50 -17.19 25.59
N PHE A 122 -26.50 -16.70 24.85
CA PHE A 122 -27.84 -17.28 24.85
C PHE A 122 -27.98 -18.17 23.61
N GLY A 123 -28.06 -19.48 23.85
CA GLY A 123 -28.37 -20.49 22.83
C GLY A 123 -29.77 -21.03 23.06
N SER A 124 -30.51 -21.26 21.97
CA SER A 124 -31.79 -21.97 22.01
C SER A 124 -31.66 -23.31 21.30
N ALA A 125 -32.59 -24.24 21.53
CA ALA A 125 -32.65 -25.50 20.79
C ALA A 125 -32.79 -25.30 19.26
N ALA A 126 -33.15 -24.10 18.79
CA ALA A 126 -33.26 -23.76 17.38
C ALA A 126 -32.00 -23.09 16.81
N THR A 127 -30.94 -22.85 17.61
CA THR A 127 -29.72 -22.20 17.12
C THR A 127 -29.05 -23.12 16.09
N PRO A 128 -28.90 -22.71 14.82
CA PRO A 128 -28.32 -23.53 13.78
C PRO A 128 -26.79 -23.45 13.80
N CYS A 129 -26.12 -24.54 13.48
CA CYS A 129 -24.69 -24.54 13.19
C CYS A 129 -24.46 -23.90 11.81
N PRO A 130 -23.59 -22.88 11.66
CA PRO A 130 -23.33 -22.23 10.37
C PRO A 130 -22.62 -23.12 9.34
N THR A 131 -22.09 -24.27 9.74
CA THR A 131 -21.42 -25.22 8.83
C THR A 131 -22.39 -26.22 8.21
N CYS A 132 -23.29 -26.80 9.01
CA CYS A 132 -24.19 -27.88 8.58
C CYS A 132 -25.68 -27.48 8.59
N ASN A 133 -26.02 -26.28 9.05
CA ASN A 133 -27.38 -25.75 9.24
C ASN A 133 -28.31 -26.57 10.14
N LEU A 134 -27.79 -27.56 10.87
CA LEU A 134 -28.57 -28.34 11.84
C LEU A 134 -28.55 -27.69 13.24
N PRO A 135 -29.57 -27.95 14.08
CA PRO A 135 -29.60 -27.47 15.45
C PRO A 135 -28.36 -27.90 16.26
N ILE A 136 -27.74 -26.95 16.97
CA ILE A 136 -26.53 -27.20 17.78
C ILE A 136 -26.81 -28.19 18.92
N TYR A 137 -28.01 -28.14 19.49
CA TYR A 137 -28.45 -28.98 20.61
C TYR A 137 -29.40 -30.08 20.11
N SER A 138 -28.85 -31.12 19.50
CA SER A 138 -29.62 -32.22 18.90
C SER A 138 -29.66 -33.51 19.76
N GLY A 139 -29.02 -33.52 20.93
CA GLY A 139 -29.04 -34.67 21.85
C GLY A 139 -28.21 -34.47 23.13
N PRO A 140 -28.24 -35.44 24.07
CA PRO A 140 -27.63 -35.33 25.40
C PRO A 140 -26.09 -35.30 25.43
N GLN A 141 -25.41 -35.56 24.30
CA GLN A 141 -23.95 -35.56 24.17
C GLN A 141 -23.43 -34.63 23.06
N SER A 142 -24.19 -33.60 22.68
CA SER A 142 -23.73 -32.65 21.66
C SER A 142 -22.63 -31.73 22.21
N LEU A 143 -21.38 -31.98 21.83
CA LEU A 143 -20.27 -31.06 22.08
C LEU A 143 -20.34 -29.88 21.09
N ALA A 144 -20.41 -28.67 21.63
CA ALA A 144 -20.46 -27.43 20.86
C ALA A 144 -19.27 -26.54 21.20
N LEU A 145 -18.69 -25.91 20.19
CA LEU A 145 -17.61 -24.95 20.34
C LEU A 145 -18.16 -23.55 20.17
N LEU A 146 -18.00 -22.72 21.21
CA LEU A 146 -18.29 -21.29 21.17
C LEU A 146 -16.97 -20.54 20.92
N PHE A 147 -16.85 -19.94 19.75
CA PHE A 147 -15.71 -19.08 19.43
C PHE A 147 -15.82 -17.74 20.14
N LEU A 148 -14.68 -17.07 20.31
CA LEU A 148 -14.60 -15.74 20.92
C LEU A 148 -15.36 -14.67 20.10
N CYS A 149 -15.63 -14.94 18.82
CA CYS A 149 -16.49 -14.13 17.94
C CYS A 149 -17.99 -14.51 18.03
N ARG A 150 -18.40 -15.27 19.05
CA ARG A 150 -19.77 -15.76 19.33
C ARG A 150 -20.40 -16.72 18.32
N HIS A 151 -19.65 -17.15 17.32
CA HIS A 151 -20.10 -18.26 16.47
C HIS A 151 -20.07 -19.55 17.27
N VAL A 152 -21.17 -20.31 17.21
CA VAL A 152 -21.26 -21.64 17.81
C VAL A 152 -21.41 -22.68 16.72
N VAL A 153 -20.63 -23.73 16.81
CA VAL A 153 -20.60 -24.84 15.85
C VAL A 153 -20.57 -26.17 16.58
N HIS A 154 -20.98 -27.25 15.92
CA HIS A 154 -20.67 -28.59 16.41
C HIS A 154 -19.16 -28.81 16.41
N ALA A 155 -18.64 -29.53 17.41
CA ALA A 155 -17.23 -29.92 17.44
C ALA A 155 -16.79 -30.65 16.15
N THR A 156 -17.66 -31.53 15.63
CA THR A 156 -17.44 -32.30 14.38
C THR A 156 -17.47 -31.45 13.11
N CYS A 157 -17.98 -30.21 13.18
CA CYS A 157 -18.02 -29.30 12.04
C CYS A 157 -16.75 -28.44 11.93
N VAL A 158 -15.78 -28.61 12.82
CA VAL A 158 -14.50 -27.90 12.84
C VAL A 158 -13.37 -28.84 12.45
N ARG A 159 -12.42 -28.34 11.66
CA ARG A 159 -11.22 -29.11 11.29
C ARG A 159 -10.29 -29.25 12.51
N GLY A 160 -9.85 -30.47 12.81
CA GLY A 160 -8.96 -30.75 13.96
C GLY A 160 -9.70 -31.15 15.24
N ASP A 161 -10.88 -31.75 15.10
CA ASP A 161 -11.70 -32.29 16.18
C ASP A 161 -11.02 -33.43 16.97
N ASP A 162 -10.00 -34.07 16.38
CA ASP A 162 -9.19 -35.14 16.99
C ASP A 162 -8.56 -34.80 18.36
N ASN A 163 -8.38 -33.51 18.68
CA ASN A 163 -7.74 -33.04 19.92
C ASN A 163 -8.72 -32.45 20.95
N LEU A 164 -10.03 -32.52 20.70
CA LEU A 164 -11.02 -31.98 21.63
C LEU A 164 -11.30 -32.97 22.77
N PRO A 165 -11.46 -32.50 24.02
CA PRO A 165 -11.85 -33.38 25.12
C PRO A 165 -13.23 -33.97 24.84
N GLN A 166 -13.35 -35.29 24.96
CA GLN A 166 -14.61 -36.03 24.86
C GLN A 166 -15.51 -35.77 26.07
#